data_AF-A0A1C5LDF8-F1
#
_entry.id   AF-A0A1C5LDF8-F1
#
_cell.length_a   1.000
_cell.length_b   1.000
_cell.length_c   1.000
_cell.angle_alpha   90.00
_cell.angle_beta   90.00
_cell.angle_gamma   90.00
#
_symmetry.space_group_name_H-M   'P 1'
#
loop_
_entity.id
_entity.type
_entity.pdbx_description
1 polymer ?
#
loop_
_entity_poly.entity_id
_entity_poly.type
_entity_poly.pdbx_seq_one_letter_code
_entity_poly.pdbx_strand_id
1 'polypeptide(L)'
;MSKSVLAIDTPEDCMRCLFLTGSDECMLQDENTNFNADTLDELIQTCPLKLLPEKKNMTVPVSNYEVQKNLLAEGWNACIDEITGGE
;
A
#
# COMPACT_ATOMS: atom_id res chain seq x y z
N MET A 1 -6.83 -19.97 9.92
CA MET A 1 -5.53 -19.62 9.33
C MET A 1 -5.18 -18.21 9.74
N SER A 2 -4.00 -17.99 10.29
CA SER A 2 -3.51 -16.65 10.60
C SER A 2 -3.20 -15.91 9.30
N LYS A 3 -3.50 -14.62 9.24
CA LYS A 3 -3.17 -13.75 8.10
C LYS A 3 -1.95 -12.90 8.46
N SER A 4 -1.11 -12.61 7.48
CA SER A 4 0.07 -11.77 7.61
C SER A 4 0.00 -10.59 6.66
N VAL A 5 0.62 -9.47 7.05
CA VAL A 5 0.82 -8.28 6.23
C VAL A 5 2.33 -8.02 6.17
N LEU A 6 2.81 -7.56 5.02
CA LEU A 6 4.19 -7.13 4.81
C LEU A 6 4.20 -5.64 4.50
N ALA A 7 4.85 -4.86 5.35
CA ALA A 7 5.10 -3.44 5.14
C ALA A 7 6.61 -3.23 4.98
N ILE A 8 7.00 -2.60 3.87
CA ILE A 8 8.38 -2.29 3.52
C ILE A 8 8.42 -0.92 2.84
N ASP A 9 9.60 -0.31 2.78
CA ASP A 9 9.81 0.88 1.97
C ASP A 9 9.54 0.55 0.49
N THR A 10 8.75 1.40 -0.17
CA THR A 10 8.46 1.22 -1.59
C THR A 10 9.72 1.49 -2.40
N PRO A 11 10.17 0.56 -3.25
CA PRO A 11 11.37 0.75 -4.06
C PRO A 11 11.16 1.87 -5.08
N GLU A 12 12.24 2.60 -5.39
CA GLU A 12 12.22 3.71 -6.37
C GLU A 12 11.86 3.25 -7.79
N ASP A 13 12.22 2.02 -8.13
CA ASP A 13 11.95 1.39 -9.42
C ASP A 13 11.76 -0.13 -9.26
N CYS A 14 11.16 -0.78 -10.26
CA CYS A 14 10.91 -2.22 -10.23
C CYS A 14 12.20 -3.04 -10.06
N MET A 15 13.33 -2.59 -10.60
CA MET A 15 14.61 -3.31 -10.56
C MET A 15 15.17 -3.41 -9.14
N ARG A 16 14.79 -2.48 -8.26
CA ARG A 16 15.17 -2.46 -6.84
C ARG A 16 14.17 -3.18 -5.94
N CYS A 17 13.13 -3.79 -6.49
CA CYS A 17 12.18 -4.56 -5.70
C CYS A 17 12.87 -5.79 -5.09
N LEU A 18 12.81 -5.94 -3.77
CA LEU A 18 13.37 -7.08 -3.04
C LEU A 18 12.79 -8.44 -3.49
N PHE A 19 11.65 -8.42 -4.17
CA PHE A 19 11.01 -9.63 -4.69
C PHE A 19 11.45 -9.96 -6.11
N LEU A 20 12.03 -9.02 -6.86
CA LEU A 20 12.52 -9.25 -8.21
C LEU A 20 13.83 -10.03 -8.15
N THR A 21 13.78 -11.32 -8.49
CA THR A 21 14.98 -12.16 -8.61
C THR A 21 15.43 -12.23 -10.07
N GLY A 22 16.70 -12.60 -10.32
CA GLY A 22 17.30 -12.64 -11.67
C GLY A 22 16.69 -13.66 -12.65
N SER A 23 15.57 -14.29 -12.28
CA SER A 23 14.71 -15.08 -13.16
C SER A 23 13.52 -14.28 -13.73
N ASP A 24 13.51 -12.94 -13.62
CA ASP A 24 12.37 -12.06 -13.92
C ASP A 24 11.12 -12.37 -13.05
N GLU A 25 11.28 -13.20 -12.03
CA GLU A 25 10.20 -13.63 -11.15
C GLU A 25 10.19 -12.73 -9.91
N CYS A 26 9.18 -11.86 -9.81
CA CYS A 26 8.77 -11.35 -8.49
C CYS A 26 8.08 -12.48 -7.73
N MET A 27 8.63 -12.94 -6.60
CA MET A 27 8.10 -14.05 -5.81
C MET A 27 6.69 -13.83 -5.20
N LEU A 28 6.07 -12.68 -5.42
CA LEU A 28 4.67 -12.40 -5.09
C LEU A 28 3.80 -12.62 -6.34
N GLN A 29 3.74 -13.84 -6.86
CA GLN A 29 2.85 -14.18 -7.98
C GLN A 29 1.55 -14.79 -7.44
N ASP A 30 0.41 -14.27 -7.87
CA ASP A 30 -0.81 -15.08 -8.00
C ASP A 30 -0.75 -15.77 -9.37
N GLU A 31 -1.40 -16.92 -9.51
CA GLU A 31 -1.51 -17.71 -10.75
C GLU A 31 -2.01 -16.87 -11.95
N ASN A 32 -2.66 -15.73 -11.67
CA ASN A 32 -3.12 -14.74 -12.66
C ASN A 32 -2.16 -13.56 -12.88
N THR A 33 -1.14 -13.38 -12.04
CA THR A 33 -0.13 -12.30 -12.14
C THR A 33 1.05 -12.74 -13.00
N ASN A 34 0.75 -13.29 -14.18
CA ASN A 34 1.77 -13.51 -15.18
C ASN A 34 2.19 -12.13 -15.72
N PHE A 35 3.49 -11.90 -15.88
CA PHE A 35 4.07 -10.67 -16.44
C PHE A 35 3.78 -10.54 -17.96
N ASN A 36 2.57 -10.88 -18.41
CA ASN A 36 2.05 -10.60 -19.75
C ASN A 36 1.67 -9.10 -19.86
N ALA A 37 2.58 -8.24 -19.41
CA ALA A 37 2.51 -6.82 -19.59
C ALA A 37 3.46 -6.48 -20.74
N ASP A 38 2.93 -5.86 -21.79
CA ASP A 38 3.73 -5.48 -22.95
C ASP A 38 4.59 -4.23 -22.63
N THR A 39 4.27 -3.56 -21.52
CA THR A 39 4.95 -2.34 -21.07
C THR A 39 5.22 -2.37 -19.56
N LEU A 40 6.23 -1.59 -19.14
CA LEU A 40 6.55 -1.40 -17.73
C LEU A 40 5.36 -0.79 -16.95
N ASP A 41 4.57 0.08 -17.57
CA ASP A 41 3.42 0.72 -16.94
C ASP A 41 2.32 -0.31 -16.61
N GLU A 42 2.02 -1.22 -17.54
CA GLU A 42 1.08 -2.33 -17.32
C GLU A 42 1.57 -3.24 -16.19
N LEU A 43 2.88 -3.47 -16.13
CA LEU A 43 3.48 -4.29 -15.09
C LEU A 43 3.37 -3.64 -13.70
N ILE A 44 3.57 -2.32 -13.61
CA ILE A 44 3.42 -1.58 -12.35
C ILE A 44 1.96 -1.65 -11.85
N GLN A 45 0.97 -1.59 -12.76
CA GLN A 45 -0.44 -1.67 -12.37
C GLN A 45 -0.82 -3.03 -11.77
N THR A 46 -0.21 -4.11 -12.25
CA THR A 46 -0.44 -5.48 -11.77
C THR A 46 0.39 -5.83 -10.53
N CYS A 47 1.24 -4.92 -10.05
CA CYS A 47 2.07 -5.15 -8.87
C CYS A 47 1.22 -5.46 -7.63
N PRO A 48 1.52 -6.57 -6.90
CA PRO A 48 0.83 -6.94 -5.67
C PRO A 48 1.17 -6.02 -4.51
N LEU A 49 2.35 -5.39 -4.53
CA LEU A 49 2.70 -4.34 -3.59
C LEU A 49 1.94 -3.07 -3.94
N LYS A 50 1.12 -2.60 -3.01
CA LYS A 50 0.43 -1.32 -3.12
C LYS A 50 1.08 -0.32 -2.18
N LEU A 51 1.06 0.95 -2.59
CA LEU A 51 1.44 2.05 -1.72
C LEU A 51 0.56 2.02 -0.46
N LEU A 52 1.16 2.38 0.67
CA LEU A 52 0.40 2.64 1.87
C LEU A 52 -0.61 3.77 1.58
N PRO A 53 -1.86 3.67 2.04
CA PRO A 53 -2.80 4.75 1.87
C PRO A 53 -2.32 6.06 2.50
N GLU A 54 -2.78 7.17 1.95
CA GLU A 54 -2.54 8.49 2.53
C GLU A 54 -3.35 8.72 3.81
N LYS A 55 -2.83 9.59 4.69
CA LYS A 55 -3.56 10.10 5.84
C LYS A 55 -4.80 10.88 5.39
N LYS A 56 -5.89 10.73 6.14
CA LYS A 56 -7.12 11.49 5.93
C LYS A 56 -7.03 12.83 6.63
N ASN A 57 -7.49 13.87 5.92
CA ASN A 57 -7.61 15.20 6.48
C ASN A 57 -8.75 15.27 7.50
N MET A 58 -8.50 15.98 8.60
CA MET A 58 -9.52 16.34 9.59
C MET A 58 -9.92 17.80 9.38
N THR A 59 -11.21 18.10 9.56
CA THR A 59 -11.74 19.46 9.41
C THR A 59 -12.25 19.98 10.74
N VAL A 60 -12.41 21.30 10.91
CA VAL A 60 -13.08 21.82 12.10
C VAL A 60 -14.56 21.44 12.01
N PRO A 61 -15.10 20.64 12.95
CA PRO A 61 -16.46 20.16 12.83
C PRO A 61 -17.46 21.28 13.15
N VAL A 62 -18.35 21.57 12.20
CA VAL A 62 -19.53 22.44 12.38
C VAL A 62 -20.81 21.64 12.59
N SER A 63 -20.74 20.32 12.44
CA SER A 63 -21.87 19.40 12.63
C SER A 63 -21.42 18.07 13.21
N ASN A 64 -22.36 17.32 13.80
CA ASN A 64 -22.11 15.97 14.31
C ASN A 64 -21.63 15.00 13.22
N TYR A 65 -22.01 15.22 11.96
CA TYR A 65 -21.54 14.43 10.84
C TYR A 65 -20.02 14.56 10.64
N GLU A 66 -19.50 15.78 10.74
CA GLU A 66 -18.07 16.03 10.58
C GLU A 66 -17.26 15.51 11.77
N VAL A 67 -17.82 15.56 12.99
CA VAL A 67 -17.23 14.90 14.16
C VAL A 67 -17.01 13.41 13.89
N GLN A 68 -18.04 12.71 13.37
CA GLN A 68 -17.93 11.29 13.06
C GLN A 68 -16.89 11.01 11.97
N LYS A 69 -16.85 11.86 10.93
CA LYS A 69 -15.85 11.75 9.85
C LYS A 69 -14.43 11.93 10.38
N ASN A 70 -14.22 12.87 11.29
CA ASN A 70 -12.92 13.11 11.92
C ASN A 70 -12.47 11.93 12.79
N LEU A 71 -13.37 11.32 13.56
CA LEU A 71 -13.04 10.14 14.37
C LEU A 71 -12.59 8.96 13.50
N LEU A 72 -13.23 8.76 12.35
CA LEU A 72 -12.80 7.74 11.38
C LEU A 72 -11.45 8.08 10.74
N ALA A 73 -11.21 9.36 10.44
CA ALA A 73 -9.92 9.84 9.92
C ALA A 73 -8.80 9.66 10.95
N GLU A 74 -9.06 9.93 12.21
CA GLU A 74 -8.10 9.76 13.31
C GLU A 74 -7.70 8.29 13.47
N GLY A 75 -8.66 7.36 13.55
CA GLY A 75 -8.35 5.93 13.63
C GLY A 75 -7.61 5.39 12.40
N TRP A 76 -7.94 5.90 11.21
CA TRP A 76 -7.22 5.58 9.97
C TRP A 76 -5.77 6.06 10.02
N ASN A 77 -5.55 7.31 10.44
CA ASN A 77 -4.22 7.89 10.52
C ASN A 77 -3.37 7.19 11.59
N ALA A 78 -3.96 6.84 12.73
CA ALA A 78 -3.27 6.07 13.77
C ALA A 78 -2.81 4.70 13.28
N CYS A 79 -3.60 4.02 12.44
CA CYS A 79 -3.20 2.76 11.81
C CYS A 79 -2.01 2.95 10.86
N ILE A 80 -2.01 4.03 10.06
CA ILE A 80 -0.89 4.39 9.19
C ILE A 80 0.36 4.67 10.03
N ASP A 81 0.22 5.44 11.12
CA ASP A 81 1.31 5.79 12.01
C ASP A 81 1.98 4.55 12.62
N GLU A 82 1.18 3.59 13.11
CA GLU A 82 1.69 2.33 13.64
C GLU A 82 2.49 1.53 12.58
N ILE A 83 2.03 1.52 11.33
CA ILE A 83 2.72 0.84 10.22
C ILE A 83 4.04 1.54 9.88
N THR A 84 4.06 2.88 9.89
CA THR A 84 5.26 3.67 9.58
C THR A 84 6.20 3.87 10.77
N GLY A 85 5.88 3.26 11.92
CA GLY A 85 6.72 3.27 13.12
C GLY A 85 6.48 4.44 14.08
N GLY A 86 5.48 5.29 13.82
CA GLY A 86 5.23 6.55 14.53
C GLY A 86 6.43 7.52 14.46
N GLU A 87 6.19 8.82 14.60
CA GLU A 87 7.25 9.69 15.15
C GLU A 87 7.23 9.60 16.68
#